data_AF-A0A942MRK1-F1
#
_entry.id   AF-A0A942MRK1-F1
#
_cell.length_a   1.000
_cell.length_b   1.000
_cell.length_c   1.000
_cell.angle_alpha   90.00
_cell.angle_beta   90.00
_cell.angle_gamma   90.00
#
_symmetry.space_group_name_H-M   'P 1'
#
loop_
_entity.id
_entity.type
_entity.pdbx_description
1 polymer ?
#
loop_
_entity_poly.entity_id
_entity_poly.type
_entity_poly.pdbx_seq_one_letter_code
_entity_poly.pdbx_strand_id
1 'polypeptide(L)'
;MNTKKWAILFVVVMMVAVLAAGCGGSTPEPTPAPEPPAAVGSAIPHALDGPYENCIGCHGAAIEASHADFAGYEESCLDCHEAE
;
A
#
# COMPACT_ATOMS: atom_id res chain seq x y z
N MET A 1 -35.08 38.44 -39.58
CA MET A 1 -34.14 37.46 -38.98
C MET A 1 -34.14 36.21 -39.84
N ASN A 2 -32.96 35.71 -40.22
CA ASN A 2 -32.81 34.69 -41.26
C ASN A 2 -32.63 33.31 -40.60
N THR A 3 -33.74 32.58 -40.42
CA THR A 3 -33.87 31.31 -39.67
C THR A 3 -32.85 30.24 -40.08
N LYS A 4 -32.40 30.25 -41.34
CA LYS A 4 -31.35 29.36 -41.84
C LYS A 4 -30.00 29.58 -41.18
N LYS A 5 -29.65 30.84 -40.87
CA LYS A 5 -28.38 31.17 -40.18
C LYS A 5 -28.38 30.71 -38.72
N TRP A 6 -29.56 30.73 -38.08
CA TRP A 6 -29.73 30.25 -36.71
C TRP A 6 -29.65 28.72 -36.60
N ALA A 7 -30.27 28.00 -37.55
CA ALA A 7 -30.21 26.54 -37.60
C ALA A 7 -28.77 26.04 -37.77
N ILE A 8 -27.99 26.67 -38.67
CA ILE A 8 -26.58 26.31 -38.90
C ILE A 8 -25.74 26.57 -37.64
N LEU A 9 -25.95 27.70 -36.97
CA LEU A 9 -25.22 28.05 -35.74
C LEU A 9 -25.52 27.05 -34.62
N PHE A 10 -26.78 26.60 -34.49
CA PHE A 10 -27.19 25.61 -33.51
C PHE A 10 -26.53 24.24 -33.73
N VAL A 11 -26.47 23.79 -34.99
CA VAL A 11 -25.84 22.52 -35.36
C VAL A 11 -24.34 22.56 -35.09
N VAL A 12 -23.66 23.65 -35.44
CA VAL A 12 -22.22 23.81 -35.19
C VAL A 12 -21.90 23.83 -33.70
N VAL A 13 -22.69 24.54 -32.88
CA VAL A 13 -22.50 24.57 -31.42
C VAL A 13 -22.71 23.19 -30.79
N MET A 14 -23.74 22.45 -31.22
CA MET A 14 -23.98 21.08 -30.78
C MET A 14 -22.81 20.15 -31.15
N MET A 15 -22.27 20.27 -32.35
CA MET A 15 -21.18 19.41 -32.82
C MET A 15 -19.87 19.66 -32.06
N VAL A 16 -19.58 20.92 -31.70
CA VAL A 16 -18.42 21.28 -30.86
C VAL A 16 -18.56 20.75 -29.44
N ALA A 17 -19.77 20.75 -28.87
CA ALA A 17 -20.03 20.21 -27.54
C ALA A 17 -19.81 18.68 -27.45
N VAL A 18 -20.15 17.93 -28.50
CA VAL A 18 -19.95 16.47 -28.54
C VAL A 18 -18.47 16.09 -28.61
N LEU A 19 -17.61 16.90 -29.25
CA LEU A 19 -16.17 16.63 -29.32
C LEU A 19 -15.43 16.85 -27.99
N ALA A 20 -15.96 17.65 -27.07
CA ALA A 20 -15.29 17.96 -25.80
C ALA A 20 -15.44 16.85 -24.73
N ALA A 21 -16.35 15.89 -24.90
CA ALA A 21 -16.68 14.86 -23.91
C ALA A 21 -15.92 13.52 -24.11
N GLY A 22 -15.01 13.43 -25.09
CA GLY A 22 -14.45 12.15 -25.55
C GLY A 22 -13.16 11.65 -24.89
N CYS A 23 -12.50 12.41 -24.02
CA CYS A 23 -11.22 12.01 -23.40
C CYS A 23 -11.37 11.57 -21.95
N GLY A 24 -12.19 10.55 -21.70
CA GLY A 24 -12.23 9.82 -20.43
C GLY A 24 -11.39 8.55 -20.49
N GLY A 25 -10.07 8.69 -20.62
CA GLY A 25 -9.14 7.56 -20.58
C GLY A 25 -9.09 6.98 -19.17
N SER A 26 -9.58 5.75 -19.01
CA SER A 26 -9.43 4.98 -17.77
C SER A 26 -7.96 4.64 -17.58
N THR A 27 -7.23 5.46 -16.84
CA THR A 27 -5.93 5.05 -16.29
C THR A 27 -6.18 3.81 -15.43
N PRO A 28 -5.64 2.64 -15.79
CA PRO A 28 -5.72 1.48 -14.91
C PRO A 28 -4.99 1.83 -13.61
N GLU A 29 -5.65 1.60 -12.48
CA GLU A 29 -5.04 1.72 -11.17
C GLU A 29 -3.84 0.76 -11.11
N PRO A 30 -2.65 1.20 -10.66
CA PRO A 30 -1.49 0.34 -10.60
C PRO A 30 -1.75 -0.79 -9.59
N THR A 31 -1.77 -2.03 -10.08
CA THR A 31 -1.76 -3.22 -9.23
C THR A 31 -0.53 -3.17 -8.32
N PRO A 32 -0.68 -3.27 -6.98
CA PRO A 32 0.44 -3.38 -6.08
C PRO A 32 1.28 -4.61 -6.46
N ALA A 33 2.59 -4.41 -6.61
CA ALA A 33 3.50 -5.53 -6.76
C ALA A 33 3.41 -6.42 -5.51
N PRO A 34 3.51 -7.76 -5.65
CA PRO A 34 3.55 -8.64 -4.50
C PRO A 34 4.70 -8.22 -3.57
N GLU A 35 4.37 -8.00 -2.30
CA GLU A 35 5.39 -7.73 -1.28
C GLU A 35 6.38 -8.90 -1.23
N PRO A 36 7.69 -8.61 -1.05
CA PRO A 36 8.65 -9.66 -0.75
C PRO A 36 8.15 -10.49 0.42
N PRO A 37 8.38 -11.82 0.44
CA PRO A 37 8.07 -12.61 1.61
C PRO A 37 8.75 -11.97 2.82
N ALA A 38 7.98 -11.76 3.90
CA ALA A 38 8.52 -11.27 5.16
C ALA A 38 9.74 -12.12 5.53
N ALA A 39 10.81 -11.47 5.98
CA ALA A 39 11.96 -12.17 6.50
C ALA A 39 11.49 -12.98 7.71
N VAL A 40 11.33 -14.29 7.54
CA VAL A 40 10.86 -15.16 8.61
C VAL A 40 11.97 -15.22 9.65
N GLY A 41 11.70 -14.68 10.83
CA GLY A 41 12.57 -14.79 11.99
C GLY A 41 12.71 -16.23 12.43
N SER A 42 13.75 -16.54 13.19
CA SER A 42 13.89 -17.86 13.81
C SER A 42 12.69 -18.17 14.70
N ALA A 43 12.25 -19.43 14.72
CA ALA A 43 11.17 -19.86 15.59
C ALA A 43 11.56 -19.73 17.08
N ILE A 44 10.56 -19.48 17.94
CA ILE A 44 10.73 -19.24 19.38
C ILE A 44 10.55 -20.57 20.13
N PRO A 45 11.62 -21.18 20.67
CA PRO A 45 11.60 -22.54 21.21
C PRO A 45 11.08 -22.62 22.66
N HIS A 46 10.45 -21.56 23.15
CA HIS A 46 9.94 -21.47 24.51
C HIS A 46 8.58 -20.78 24.53
N ALA A 47 7.85 -20.97 25.63
CA ALA A 47 6.57 -20.33 25.83
C ALA A 47 6.70 -18.80 25.86
N LEU A 48 5.61 -18.10 25.58
CA LEU A 48 5.54 -16.64 25.55
C LEU A 48 4.83 -16.05 26.78
N ASP A 49 4.39 -16.88 27.72
CA ASP A 49 3.67 -16.46 28.92
C ASP A 49 4.58 -16.31 30.16
N GLY A 50 4.09 -15.53 31.14
CA GLY A 50 4.74 -15.34 32.42
C GLY A 50 6.13 -14.67 32.29
N PRO A 51 7.22 -15.31 32.75
CA PRO A 51 8.55 -14.69 32.72
C PRO A 51 9.08 -14.45 31.30
N TYR A 52 8.47 -15.07 30.28
CA TYR A 52 8.90 -14.96 28.88
C TYR A 52 8.14 -13.90 28.08
N GLU A 53 7.18 -13.18 28.70
CA GLU A 53 6.42 -12.10 28.05
C GLU A 53 7.29 -10.90 27.68
N ASN A 54 8.45 -10.72 28.33
CA ASN A 54 9.38 -9.63 28.07
C ASN A 54 10.63 -10.11 27.32
N CYS A 55 10.56 -10.08 25.99
CA CYS A 55 11.63 -10.51 25.08
C CYS A 55 12.98 -9.81 25.38
N ILE A 56 12.94 -8.50 25.57
CA ILE A 56 14.14 -7.65 25.76
C ILE A 56 14.83 -7.96 27.10
N GLY A 57 14.08 -8.43 28.11
CA GLY A 57 14.62 -8.76 29.42
C GLY A 57 15.76 -9.78 29.39
N CYS A 58 15.74 -10.72 28.44
CA CYS A 58 16.82 -11.69 28.23
C CYS A 58 17.62 -11.42 26.95
N HIS A 59 16.97 -10.90 25.89
CA HIS A 59 17.58 -10.82 24.56
C HIS A 59 18.12 -9.44 24.17
N GLY A 60 17.88 -8.38 24.95
CA GLY A 60 18.10 -6.98 24.54
C GLY A 60 19.44 -6.70 23.86
N ALA A 61 20.56 -7.08 24.48
CA ALA A 61 21.89 -6.83 23.91
C ALA A 61 22.15 -7.59 22.58
N ALA A 62 21.60 -8.80 22.44
CA ALA A 62 21.75 -9.59 21.22
C ALA A 62 20.84 -9.05 20.10
N ILE A 63 19.63 -8.60 20.46
CA ILE A 63 18.69 -7.99 19.53
C ILE A 63 19.26 -6.68 18.98
N GLU A 64 19.75 -5.77 19.84
CA GLU A 64 20.35 -4.49 19.41
C GLU A 64 21.45 -4.70 18.35
N ALA A 65 22.29 -5.73 18.52
CA ALA A 65 23.35 -6.05 17.58
C ALA A 65 22.85 -6.69 16.27
N SER A 66 21.80 -7.51 16.34
CA SER A 66 21.29 -8.30 15.19
C SER A 66 20.17 -7.61 14.42
N HIS A 67 19.51 -6.63 15.01
CA HIS A 67 18.36 -5.92 14.45
C HIS A 67 18.68 -4.47 14.06
N ALA A 68 19.96 -4.09 14.04
CA ALA A 68 20.39 -2.73 13.70
C ALA A 68 19.86 -2.23 12.34
N ASP A 69 19.59 -3.14 11.40
CA ASP A 69 19.07 -2.82 10.06
C ASP A 69 17.53 -2.93 9.95
N PHE A 70 16.84 -3.41 10.99
CA PHE A 70 15.39 -3.63 10.98
C PHE A 70 14.67 -2.49 11.68
N ALA A 71 14.22 -1.46 10.95
CA ALA A 71 13.48 -0.37 11.57
C ALA A 71 12.20 -0.88 12.29
N GLY A 72 11.97 -0.43 13.52
CA GLY A 72 10.75 -0.74 14.27
C GLY A 72 10.70 -2.12 14.94
N TYR A 73 11.81 -2.88 14.97
CA TYR A 73 11.87 -4.20 15.63
C TYR A 73 11.48 -4.18 17.12
N GLU A 74 11.58 -3.00 17.74
CA GLU A 74 11.30 -2.76 19.16
C GLU A 74 9.80 -2.78 19.46
N GLU A 75 8.94 -2.61 18.45
CA GLU A 75 7.49 -2.51 18.61
C GLU A 75 6.80 -3.87 18.57
N SER A 76 7.26 -4.79 17.70
CA SER A 76 6.69 -6.12 17.58
C SER A 76 7.73 -7.14 17.14
N CYS A 77 8.10 -8.04 18.05
CA CYS A 77 8.99 -9.17 17.73
C CYS A 77 8.23 -10.29 16.99
N LEU A 78 6.92 -10.41 17.22
CA LEU A 78 6.09 -11.51 16.72
C LEU A 78 5.64 -11.32 15.26
N ASP A 79 5.93 -10.16 14.66
CA ASP A 79 5.67 -9.93 13.24
C ASP A 79 6.57 -10.79 12.33
N CYS A 80 7.74 -11.19 12.86
CA CYS A 80 8.72 -12.02 12.15
C CYS A 80 9.01 -13.34 12.87
N HIS A 81 8.94 -13.38 14.21
CA HIS A 81 9.28 -14.57 15.00
C HIS A 81 8.04 -15.31 15.47
N GLU A 82 7.88 -16.55 15.02
CA GLU A 82 6.73 -17.39 15.38
C GLU A 82 7.07 -18.40 16.48
N ALA A 83 6.10 -18.70 17.35
CA ALA A 83 6.23 -19.81 18.30
C ALA A 83 6.12 -21.15 17.55
N GLU A 84 6.86 -22.16 18.02
CA GLU A 84 6.80 -23.52 17.46
C GLU A 84 5.51 -24.28 17.81
#